data_AF-A0A9D5MZR7-F1
#
_entry.id   AF-A0A9D5MZR7-F1
#
_cell.length_a   1.000
_cell.length_b   1.000
_cell.length_c   1.000
_cell.angle_alpha   90.00
_cell.angle_beta   90.00
_cell.angle_gamma   90.00
#
_symmetry.space_group_name_H-M   'P 1'
#
loop_
_entity.id
_entity.type
_entity.pdbx_description
1 polymer ?
#
loop_
_entity_poly.entity_id
_entity_poly.type
_entity_poly.pdbx_seq_one_letter_code
_entity_poly.pdbx_strand_id
1 'polypeptide(L)'
;MSCCYIGFNPDPSILRVGSDYYIATSTFKWFPGVQIHHSTDLIHWELICHPLEKPSQLNMIGNQSSCGIWAPCLSYSNGIYYLIYTDVKAFIGICCQDLSGLGTYVDFDFYKYKEF
;
A
#
# COMPACT_ATOMS: atom_id res chain seq x y z
N MET A 1 -9.16 -25.60 5.74
CA MET A 1 -9.16 -24.12 5.80
C MET A 1 -7.96 -23.64 4.98
N SER A 2 -8.18 -23.33 3.71
CA SER A 2 -7.17 -22.67 2.87
C SER A 2 -7.28 -21.18 3.11
N CYS A 3 -6.18 -20.52 3.47
CA CYS A 3 -6.11 -19.06 3.49
C CYS A 3 -6.35 -18.58 2.05
N CYS A 4 -7.44 -17.84 1.79
CA CYS A 4 -7.83 -17.43 0.44
C CYS A 4 -7.04 -16.23 -0.12
N TYR A 5 -5.82 -16.02 0.36
CA TYR A 5 -4.97 -14.91 0.01
C TYR A 5 -3.52 -15.39 0.05
N ILE A 6 -3.13 -16.11 -1.01
CA ILE A 6 -1.85 -16.84 -1.10
C ILE A 6 -0.79 -16.03 -1.84
N GLY A 7 0.47 -16.19 -1.45
CA GLY A 7 1.60 -15.51 -2.09
C GLY A 7 2.07 -14.26 -1.35
N PHE A 8 2.74 -13.37 -2.07
CA PHE A 8 3.34 -12.15 -1.51
C PHE A 8 2.30 -11.03 -1.41
N ASN A 9 1.53 -11.05 -0.32
CA ASN A 9 0.61 -9.97 0.01
C ASN A 9 0.72 -9.57 1.50
N PRO A 10 1.86 -8.97 1.90
CA PRO A 10 2.11 -8.54 3.27
C PRO A 10 1.32 -7.29 3.68
N ASP A 11 1.22 -7.08 4.99
CA ASP A 11 0.61 -5.90 5.62
C ASP A 11 -0.83 -5.58 5.16
N PRO A 12 -1.80 -6.49 5.36
CA PRO A 12 -3.17 -6.27 4.92
C PRO A 12 -3.85 -5.16 5.73
N SER A 13 -4.19 -4.06 5.07
CA SER A 13 -5.08 -3.02 5.60
C SER A 13 -6.49 -3.23 5.04
N ILE A 14 -7.40 -3.74 5.86
CA ILE A 14 -8.80 -4.00 5.47
C ILE A 14 -9.69 -2.77 5.67
N LEU A 15 -10.61 -2.56 4.74
CA LEU A 15 -11.64 -1.53 4.76
C LEU A 15 -12.99 -2.14 4.34
N ARG A 16 -14.08 -1.75 4.99
CA ARG A 16 -15.44 -2.09 4.58
C ARG A 16 -16.20 -0.82 4.18
N VAL A 17 -16.85 -0.83 3.02
CA VAL A 17 -17.75 0.23 2.56
C VAL A 17 -19.07 -0.42 2.11
N GLY A 18 -20.13 -0.25 2.89
CA GLY A 18 -21.41 -0.91 2.62
C GLY A 18 -21.33 -2.45 2.68
N SER A 19 -21.61 -3.10 1.56
CA SER A 19 -21.52 -4.56 1.35
C SER A 19 -20.12 -5.04 0.96
N ASP A 20 -19.23 -4.11 0.64
CA ASP A 20 -17.98 -4.39 -0.06
C ASP A 20 -16.79 -4.28 0.89
N TYR A 21 -15.81 -5.16 0.69
CA TYR A 21 -14.58 -5.25 1.47
C TYR A 21 -13.39 -5.03 0.55
N TYR A 22 -12.42 -4.28 1.03
CA TYR A 22 -11.19 -3.95 0.33
C TYR A 22 -9.99 -4.28 1.21
N ILE A 23 -8.91 -4.80 0.62
CA ILE A 23 -7.63 -5.01 1.29
C ILE A 23 -6.54 -4.31 0.47
N ALA A 24 -5.78 -3.43 1.11
CA ALA A 24 -4.53 -2.90 0.56
C ALA A 24 -3.33 -3.67 1.13
N THR A 25 -2.37 -4.06 0.27
CA THR A 25 -1.12 -4.72 0.70
C THR A 25 0.13 -4.03 0.17
N SER A 26 1.23 -4.17 0.92
CA SER A 26 2.54 -3.60 0.59
C SER A 26 3.21 -4.34 -0.57
N THR A 27 3.91 -3.61 -1.43
CA THR A 27 4.62 -4.15 -2.61
C THR A 27 6.13 -3.93 -2.56
N PHE A 28 6.64 -3.23 -1.55
CA PHE A 28 8.05 -2.88 -1.39
C PHE A 28 8.61 -2.24 -2.67
N LYS A 29 9.65 -2.84 -3.25
CA LYS A 29 10.30 -2.34 -4.47
C LYS A 29 9.55 -2.70 -5.76
N TRP A 30 8.50 -3.51 -5.68
CA TRP A 30 7.72 -3.89 -6.86
C TRP A 30 6.83 -2.74 -7.32
N PHE A 31 6.90 -2.45 -8.62
CA PHE A 31 6.11 -1.44 -9.32
C PHE A 31 5.23 -2.15 -10.37
N PRO A 32 3.94 -1.81 -10.50
CA PRO A 32 3.19 -0.73 -9.83
C PRO A 32 2.96 -0.97 -8.32
N GLY A 33 2.86 0.12 -7.57
CA GLY A 33 2.89 0.11 -6.10
C GLY A 33 1.51 -0.04 -5.45
N VAL A 34 1.47 -0.76 -4.31
CA VAL A 34 0.26 -1.17 -3.57
C VAL A 34 -0.65 -2.08 -4.40
N GLN A 35 -1.23 -3.08 -3.77
CA GLN A 35 -2.28 -3.92 -4.37
C GLN A 35 -3.57 -3.71 -3.62
N ILE A 36 -4.67 -3.42 -4.33
CA ILE A 36 -6.01 -3.34 -3.75
C ILE A 36 -6.82 -4.54 -4.23
N HIS A 37 -7.26 -5.37 -3.29
CA HIS A 37 -8.15 -6.48 -3.54
C HIS A 37 -9.55 -6.17 -3.04
N HIS A 38 -10.56 -6.71 -3.70
CA HIS A 38 -11.98 -6.56 -3.37
C HIS A 38 -12.61 -7.92 -3.06
N SER A 39 -13.59 -7.93 -2.17
CA SER A 39 -14.39 -9.08 -1.81
C SER A 39 -15.78 -8.63 -1.34
N THR A 40 -16.78 -9.49 -1.48
CA THR A 40 -18.12 -9.31 -0.89
C THR A 40 -18.43 -10.33 0.22
N ASP A 41 -17.62 -11.39 0.33
CA ASP A 41 -17.85 -12.52 1.22
C ASP A 41 -16.68 -12.83 2.17
N LEU A 42 -15.59 -12.04 2.10
CA LEU A 42 -14.33 -12.22 2.84
C LEU A 42 -13.57 -13.51 2.51
N ILE A 43 -14.09 -14.33 1.62
CA ILE A 43 -13.52 -15.62 1.22
C ILE A 43 -12.84 -15.45 -0.13
N HIS A 44 -13.51 -14.89 -1.13
CA HIS A 44 -12.97 -14.72 -2.47
C HIS A 44 -12.48 -13.30 -2.66
N TRP A 45 -11.20 -13.15 -3.05
CA TRP A 45 -10.55 -11.87 -3.23
C TRP A 45 -10.08 -11.71 -4.67
N GLU A 46 -10.46 -10.60 -5.30
CA GLU A 46 -10.06 -10.23 -6.66
C GLU A 46 -9.17 -8.99 -6.62
N LEU A 47 -8.06 -9.00 -7.36
CA LEU A 47 -7.21 -7.82 -7.51
C LEU A 47 -7.91 -6.82 -8.45
N ILE A 48 -8.30 -5.66 -7.93
CA ILE A 48 -9.06 -4.67 -8.70
C ILE A 48 -8.19 -3.56 -9.28
N CYS A 49 -7.11 -3.15 -8.59
CA CYS A 49 -6.22 -2.12 -9.11
C CYS A 49 -4.87 -2.03 -8.38
N HIS A 50 -3.95 -1.32 -9.02
CA HIS A 50 -2.76 -0.77 -8.40
C HIS A 50 -2.86 0.77 -8.42
N PRO A 51 -2.89 1.46 -7.27
CA PRO A 51 -3.09 2.91 -7.23
C PRO A 51 -1.84 3.72 -7.63
N LEU A 52 -0.64 3.13 -7.52
CA LEU A 52 0.64 3.79 -7.82
C LEU A 52 1.24 3.26 -9.12
N GLU A 53 0.67 3.67 -10.26
CA GLU A 53 1.06 3.21 -11.60
C GLU A 53 1.94 4.21 -12.36
N LYS A 54 2.11 5.44 -11.85
CA LYS A 54 2.88 6.49 -12.53
C LYS A 54 4.17 6.83 -11.77
N PRO A 55 5.28 7.10 -12.48
CA PRO A 55 6.51 7.59 -11.86
C PRO A 55 6.34 8.92 -11.09
N SER A 56 5.35 9.73 -11.45
CA SER A 56 5.01 10.97 -10.72
C SER A 56 4.37 10.71 -9.37
N GLN A 57 3.81 9.52 -9.14
CA GLN A 57 3.24 9.10 -7.86
C GLN A 57 4.27 8.33 -7.03
N LEU A 58 5.17 7.58 -7.69
CA LEU A 58 6.14 6.75 -7.00
C LEU A 58 7.41 6.61 -7.84
N ASN A 59 8.51 7.20 -7.37
CA ASN A 59 9.82 7.07 -7.99
C ASN A 59 10.79 6.30 -7.09
N MET A 60 10.90 4.99 -7.34
CA MET A 60 11.77 4.07 -6.60
C MET A 60 13.11 3.79 -7.29
N ILE A 61 13.52 4.59 -8.28
CA ILE A 61 14.82 4.44 -8.93
C ILE A 61 15.93 4.65 -7.87
N GLY A 62 16.76 3.63 -7.66
CA GLY A 62 17.84 3.65 -6.68
C GLY A 62 17.48 3.12 -5.28
N ASN A 63 16.22 2.75 -5.01
CA ASN A 63 15.84 2.16 -3.73
C ASN A 63 16.53 0.79 -3.53
N GLN A 64 16.99 0.52 -2.30
CA GLN A 64 17.60 -0.76 -1.92
C GLN A 64 16.56 -1.90 -1.89
N SER A 65 17.02 -3.16 -1.86
CA SER A 65 16.13 -4.31 -1.67
C SER A 65 15.40 -4.19 -0.32
N SER A 66 14.11 -4.51 -0.29
CA SER A 66 13.19 -4.33 0.87
C SER A 66 12.87 -2.89 1.27
N CYS A 67 13.33 -1.89 0.52
CA CYS A 67 12.87 -0.49 0.59
C CYS A 67 11.71 -0.26 -0.39
N GLY A 68 11.17 0.96 -0.48
CA GLY A 68 9.98 1.29 -1.29
C GLY A 68 8.68 1.25 -0.48
N ILE A 69 7.63 0.67 -1.05
CA ILE A 69 6.27 0.68 -0.48
C ILE A 69 6.12 -0.29 0.69
N TRP A 70 6.10 0.25 1.90
CA TRP A 70 5.79 -0.52 3.12
C TRP A 70 4.30 -0.49 3.45
N ALA A 71 3.93 -0.99 4.63
CA ALA A 71 2.56 -1.17 5.11
C ALA A 71 1.62 0.01 4.74
N PRO A 72 0.67 -0.19 3.80
CA PRO A 72 -0.31 0.83 3.47
C PRO A 72 -1.39 0.90 4.55
N CYS A 73 -2.09 2.04 4.61
CA CYS A 73 -3.31 2.20 5.39
C CYS A 73 -4.43 2.70 4.47
N LEU A 74 -5.48 1.90 4.31
CA LEU A 74 -6.65 2.21 3.50
C LEU A 74 -7.84 2.58 4.40
N SER A 75 -8.44 3.74 4.14
CA SER A 75 -9.60 4.25 4.89
C SER A 75 -10.60 4.94 3.95
N TYR A 76 -11.83 5.13 4.42
CA TYR A 76 -12.89 5.78 3.64
C TYR A 76 -13.67 6.76 4.51
N SER A 77 -13.97 7.93 3.95
CA SER A 77 -14.83 8.93 4.59
C SER A 77 -15.50 9.81 3.55
N ASN A 78 -16.81 10.02 3.68
CA ASN A 78 -17.60 10.95 2.86
C ASN A 78 -17.47 10.74 1.35
N GLY A 79 -17.53 9.50 0.86
CA GLY A 79 -17.42 9.22 -0.58
C GLY A 79 -16.00 9.24 -1.14
N ILE A 80 -14.98 9.37 -0.26
CA ILE A 80 -13.58 9.44 -0.66
C ILE A 80 -12.81 8.31 0.01
N TYR A 81 -12.07 7.57 -0.81
CA TYR A 81 -11.08 6.60 -0.34
C TYR A 81 -9.74 7.30 -0.13
N TYR A 82 -9.10 7.02 1.00
CA TYR A 82 -7.80 7.54 1.39
C TYR A 82 -6.84 6.36 1.55
N LEU A 83 -5.80 6.35 0.73
CA LEU A 83 -4.69 5.42 0.87
C LEU A 83 -3.47 6.18 1.34
N ILE A 84 -2.94 5.83 2.50
CA ILE A 84 -1.67 6.32 3.02
C ILE A 84 -0.62 5.24 2.74
N TYR A 85 0.52 5.64 2.19
CA TYR A 85 1.66 4.77 1.95
C TYR A 85 2.97 5.49 2.25
N THR A 86 4.06 4.73 2.31
CA THR A 86 5.41 5.26 2.55
C THR A 86 6.36 4.81 1.46
N ASP A 87 7.20 5.70 0.95
CA ASP A 87 8.37 5.35 0.13
C ASP A 87 9.63 5.37 1.01
N VAL A 88 10.01 4.20 1.52
CA VAL A 88 11.19 4.08 2.39
C VAL A 88 12.44 4.06 1.51
N LYS A 89 13.35 5.03 1.72
CA LYS A 89 14.61 5.16 0.95
C LYS A 89 15.81 4.43 1.57
N ALA A 90 15.82 4.27 2.89
CA ALA A 90 16.87 3.58 3.63
C ALA A 90 16.29 2.83 4.83
N PHE A 91 16.83 1.63 5.08
CA PHE A 91 16.48 0.82 6.25
C PHE A 91 17.63 0.82 7.26
N ILE A 92 17.49 1.62 8.32
CA ILE A 92 18.39 1.58 9.49
C ILE A 92 17.50 1.45 10.73
N GLY A 93 17.34 0.23 11.25
CA GLY A 93 16.56 -0.06 12.47
C GLY A 93 15.08 -0.47 12.25
N ILE A 94 14.32 -0.60 13.34
CA ILE A 94 12.90 -1.06 13.37
C ILE A 94 11.89 0.07 13.09
N CYS A 95 12.34 1.32 12.97
CA CYS A 95 11.47 2.48 12.78
C CYS A 95 11.72 3.16 11.44
N CYS A 96 10.64 3.64 10.80
CA CYS A 96 10.66 4.59 9.68
C CYS A 96 11.12 5.99 10.14
N GLN A 97 12.24 6.07 10.84
CA GLN A 97 12.93 7.29 11.21
C GLN A 97 14.32 7.25 10.60
N ASP A 98 14.79 8.41 10.14
CA ASP A 98 16.18 8.56 9.75
C ASP A 98 17.09 8.38 10.97
N LEU A 99 17.50 7.14 11.22
CA LEU A 99 18.56 6.82 12.19
C LEU A 99 19.96 6.92 11.55
N SER A 100 20.04 7.24 10.25
CA SER A 100 21.29 7.36 9.50
C SER A 100 21.97 8.71 9.66
N GLY A 101 21.19 9.74 10.05
CA GLY A 101 21.66 11.12 10.16
C GLY A 101 21.95 11.79 8.80
N LEU A 102 21.49 11.19 7.70
CA LEU A 102 21.74 11.66 6.33
C LEU A 102 20.69 12.66 5.83
N GLY A 103 19.64 12.95 6.61
CA GLY A 103 18.57 13.86 6.23
C GLY A 103 17.59 13.27 5.21
N THR A 104 17.49 11.94 5.13
CA THR A 104 16.57 11.25 4.21
C THR A 104 15.20 11.10 4.85
N TYR A 105 14.21 11.86 4.36
CA TYR A 105 12.83 11.81 4.83
C TYR A 105 12.08 10.60 4.25
N VAL A 106 11.09 10.10 5.00
CA VAL A 106 10.09 9.15 4.48
C VAL A 106 8.96 9.99 3.87
N ASP A 107 8.73 9.82 2.58
CA ASP A 107 7.63 10.50 1.90
C ASP A 107 6.31 9.82 2.24
N PHE A 108 5.36 10.62 2.74
CA PHE A 108 3.97 10.23 2.94
C PHE A 108 3.13 10.88 1.87
N ASP A 109 2.47 10.07 1.05
CA ASP A 109 1.54 10.55 0.05
C ASP A 109 0.17 9.89 0.24
N PHE A 110 -0.86 10.57 -0.26
CA PHE A 110 -2.23 10.06 -0.22
C PHE A 110 -2.82 9.93 -1.63
N TYR A 111 -3.43 8.79 -1.91
CA TYR A 111 -4.21 8.60 -3.13
C TYR A 111 -5.69 8.79 -2.83
N LYS A 112 -6.36 9.66 -3.61
CA LYS A 112 -7.81 9.88 -3.57
C LYS A 112 -8.46 9.15 -4.73
N TYR A 113 -9.30 8.16 -4.40
CA TYR A 113 -10.17 7.51 -5.36
C TYR A 113 -11.63 7.87 -5.08
N LYS A 114 -12.41 8.04 -6.15
CA LYS A 114 -13.85 8.31 -6.10
C LYS A 114 -14.51 7.41 -7.15
N GLU A 115 -15.39 6.51 -6.71
CA GLU A 115 -16.31 5.82 -7.61
C GLU A 115 -17.36 6.82 -8.12
N PHE A 116 -17.68 6.72 -9.41
CA PHE A 116 -18.57 7.64 -10.14
C PHE A 116 -20.00 7.60 -9.61
#